data_AF-A0A7C1KKV3-F1
#
_entry.id   AF-A0A7C1KKV3-F1
#
_cell.length_a   1.000
_cell.length_b   1.000
_cell.length_c   1.000
_cell.angle_alpha   90.00
_cell.angle_beta   90.00
_cell.angle_gamma   90.00
#
_symmetry.space_group_name_H-M   'P 1'
#
loop_
_entity.id
_entity.type
_entity.pdbx_description
1 polymer ?
#
loop_
_entity_poly.entity_id
_entity_poly.type
_entity_poly.pdbx_seq_one_letter_code
_entity_poly.pdbx_strand_id
1 'polypeptide(L)'
;MKKILIFLIFCLIPSFLLLGALNPEQVLKKLDSIEKTISDLTFRILALEKRIISLEEKFLLERSETEAQFKRIPDVFKQSDEDFSIVNVTYETHYNDTIFKGNIINKSNKDYKYALFKISVYDKKGAVLASNDFYILNMDRGTRRSFEATIHGVKADEFEKYTIEFNKGS
;
A
#
# COMPACT_ATOMS: atom_id res chain seq x y z
N MET A 1 -22.09 21.65 64.01
CA MET A 1 -21.69 21.04 62.73
C MET A 1 -22.45 21.59 61.50
N LYS A 2 -23.75 21.88 61.56
CA LYS A 2 -24.51 22.46 60.41
C LYS A 2 -24.01 23.83 59.89
N LYS A 3 -23.52 24.71 60.76
CA LYS A 3 -23.03 26.05 60.35
C LYS A 3 -21.72 26.02 59.55
N ILE A 4 -20.88 25.01 59.78
CA ILE A 4 -19.60 24.83 59.07
C ILE A 4 -19.84 24.29 57.65
N LEU A 5 -20.85 23.42 57.49
CA LEU A 5 -21.23 22.87 56.19
C LEU A 5 -21.81 23.94 55.24
N ILE A 6 -22.60 24.88 55.77
CA ILE A 6 -23.15 26.01 55.00
C ILE A 6 -22.04 26.96 54.53
N PHE A 7 -21.02 27.18 55.37
CA PHE A 7 -19.88 28.03 55.03
C PHE A 7 -19.00 27.40 53.93
N LEU A 8 -18.82 26.07 53.97
CA LEU A 8 -18.11 25.31 52.94
C LEU A 8 -18.84 25.34 51.58
N ILE A 9 -20.17 25.27 51.59
CA ILE A 9 -20.98 25.39 50.37
C ILE A 9 -20.89 26.82 49.79
N PHE A 10 -20.93 27.85 50.64
CA PHE A 10 -20.83 29.24 50.20
C PHE A 10 -19.43 29.62 49.67
N CYS A 11 -18.37 28.96 50.15
CA CYS A 11 -17.01 29.15 49.63
C CYS A 11 -16.72 28.42 48.31
N LEU A 12 -17.51 27.40 47.94
CA LEU A 12 -17.32 26.65 46.69
C LEU A 12 -18.12 27.19 45.50
N ILE A 13 -19.17 27.99 45.74
CA ILE A 13 -19.98 28.59 44.67
C ILE A 13 -19.24 29.69 43.88
N PRO A 14 -18.39 30.57 44.46
CA PRO A 14 -17.67 31.55 43.65
C PRO A 14 -16.46 30.96 42.91
N SER A 15 -15.98 29.76 43.29
CA SER A 15 -14.82 29.12 42.64
C SER A 15 -15.14 28.57 41.25
N PHE A 16 -16.42 28.29 40.96
CA PHE A 16 -16.88 27.92 39.61
C PHE A 16 -17.04 29.12 38.66
N LEU A 17 -17.03 30.35 39.19
CA LEU A 17 -17.08 31.59 38.39
C LEU A 17 -15.67 32.14 38.05
N LEU A 18 -14.61 31.48 38.50
CA LEU A 18 -13.20 31.90 38.32
C LEU A 18 -12.43 31.02 37.33
N LEU A 19 -13.10 30.14 36.58
CA LEU A 19 -12.53 29.56 35.36
C LEU A 19 -12.69 30.60 34.24
N GLY A 20 -11.55 31.18 33.83
CA GLY A 20 -11.46 32.30 32.90
C GLY A 20 -12.45 32.24 31.74
N ALA A 21 -13.12 33.36 31.52
CA ALA A 21 -14.09 33.57 30.46
C ALA A 21 -13.50 33.22 29.08
N LEU A 22 -13.78 32.01 28.60
CA LEU A 22 -13.73 31.73 27.17
C LEU A 22 -14.92 32.47 26.57
N ASN A 23 -14.68 33.62 25.94
CA ASN A 23 -15.74 34.44 25.37
C ASN A 23 -16.62 33.59 24.45
N PRO A 24 -17.92 33.37 24.76
CA PRO A 24 -18.77 32.45 24.01
C PRO A 24 -18.89 32.83 22.54
N GLU A 25 -18.81 34.14 22.23
CA GLU A 25 -18.77 34.66 20.86
C GLU A 25 -17.53 34.21 20.07
N GLN A 26 -16.37 34.06 20.74
CA GLN A 26 -15.14 33.58 20.11
C GLN A 26 -15.22 32.09 19.79
N VAL A 27 -15.89 31.31 20.64
CA VAL A 27 -16.15 29.88 20.42
C VAL A 27 -17.09 29.69 19.23
N LEU A 28 -18.18 30.47 19.16
CA LEU A 28 -19.13 30.43 18.03
C LEU A 28 -18.46 30.78 16.70
N LYS A 29 -17.64 31.84 16.64
CA LYS A 29 -16.90 32.20 15.42
C LYS A 29 -15.93 31.11 14.96
N LYS A 30 -15.28 30.42 15.90
CA LYS A 30 -14.40 29.28 15.59
C LYS A 30 -15.21 28.08 15.08
N LEU A 31 -16.39 27.83 15.65
CA LEU A 31 -17.28 26.76 15.21
C LEU A 31 -17.78 27.01 13.78
N ASP A 32 -18.23 28.23 13.48
CA ASP A 32 -18.63 28.63 12.12
C ASP A 32 -17.48 28.48 11.11
N SER A 33 -16.26 28.83 11.52
CA SER A 33 -15.07 28.68 10.68
C SER A 33 -14.78 27.20 10.39
N ILE A 34 -14.90 26.33 11.40
CA ILE A 34 -14.69 24.89 11.25
C ILE A 34 -15.75 24.29 10.33
N GLU A 35 -17.02 24.66 10.50
CA GLU A 35 -18.11 24.21 9.65
C GLU A 35 -17.87 24.56 8.18
N LYS A 36 -17.43 25.80 7.90
CA LYS A 36 -17.04 26.22 6.55
C LYS A 36 -15.88 25.40 6.00
N THR A 37 -14.85 25.15 6.80
CA THR A 37 -13.71 24.32 6.37
C THR A 37 -14.13 22.87 6.09
N ILE A 38 -14.98 22.28 6.92
CA ILE A 38 -15.51 20.93 6.71
C ILE A 38 -16.31 20.87 5.41
N SER A 39 -17.14 21.87 5.15
CA SER A 39 -17.93 21.96 3.90
C SER A 39 -17.03 22.05 2.66
N ASP A 40 -16.01 22.92 2.68
CA ASP A 40 -15.04 23.03 1.57
C ASP A 40 -14.27 21.72 1.35
N LEU A 41 -13.80 21.08 2.42
CA LEU A 41 -13.12 19.79 2.33
C LEU A 41 -14.02 18.70 1.75
N THR A 42 -15.29 18.67 2.17
CA THR A 42 -16.28 17.71 1.65
C THR A 42 -16.47 17.88 0.15
N PHE A 43 -16.58 19.12 -0.34
CA PHE A 43 -16.69 19.40 -1.76
C PHE A 43 -15.43 18.97 -2.54
N ARG A 44 -14.24 19.21 -1.99
CA ARG A 44 -12.97 18.76 -2.61
C ARG A 44 -12.86 17.24 -2.66
N ILE A 45 -13.27 16.54 -1.61
CA ILE A 45 -13.28 15.06 -1.57
C ILE A 45 -14.20 14.53 -2.68
N LEU A 46 -15.42 15.05 -2.80
CA LEU A 46 -16.35 14.65 -3.88
C LEU A 46 -15.78 14.92 -5.28
N ALA A 47 -15.07 16.03 -5.46
CA ALA A 47 -14.41 16.34 -6.73
C ALA A 47 -13.25 15.37 -7.03
N LEU A 48 -12.48 14.96 -6.02
CA LEU A 48 -11.41 13.97 -6.15
C LEU A 48 -11.96 12.58 -6.45
N GLU A 49 -13.02 12.15 -5.76
CA GLU A 49 -13.71 10.88 -6.03
C GLU A 49 -14.15 10.78 -7.50
N LYS A 50 -14.78 11.84 -8.04
CA LYS A 50 -15.14 11.88 -9.47
C LYS A 50 -13.94 11.79 -10.41
N ARG A 51 -12.83 12.44 -10.06
CA ARG A 51 -11.59 12.35 -10.84
C ARG A 51 -10.98 10.95 -10.80
N ILE A 52 -11.02 10.28 -9.66
CA ILE A 52 -10.54 8.90 -9.50
C ILE A 52 -11.36 7.98 -10.42
N ILE A 53 -12.69 8.05 -10.37
CA ILE A 53 -13.56 7.23 -11.22
C ILE A 53 -13.25 7.44 -12.71
N SER A 54 -13.06 8.70 -13.14
CA SER A 54 -12.71 9.01 -14.52
C SER A 54 -11.32 8.48 -14.92
N LEU A 55 -10.35 8.48 -14.01
CA LEU A 55 -9.03 7.92 -14.25
C LEU A 55 -9.08 6.39 -14.30
N GLU A 56 -9.86 5.76 -13.44
CA GLU A 56 -10.09 4.31 -13.47
C GLU A 56 -10.74 3.89 -14.78
N GLU A 57 -11.76 4.61 -15.26
CA GLU A 57 -12.39 4.35 -16.56
C GLU A 57 -11.40 4.51 -17.72
N LYS A 58 -10.58 5.56 -17.71
CA LYS A 58 -9.52 5.76 -18.71
C LYS A 58 -8.47 4.64 -18.67
N PHE A 59 -8.08 4.20 -17.48
CA PHE A 59 -7.13 3.10 -17.32
C PHE A 59 -7.71 1.77 -17.81
N LEU A 60 -9.00 1.51 -17.60
CA LEU A 60 -9.69 0.34 -18.14
C LEU A 60 -9.77 0.39 -19.68
N LEU A 61 -9.99 1.57 -20.26
CA LEU A 61 -10.02 1.77 -21.71
C LEU A 61 -8.61 1.64 -22.33
N GLU A 62 -7.58 2.27 -21.75
CA GLU A 62 -6.18 2.09 -22.16
C GLU A 62 -5.73 0.63 -22.05
N ARG A 63 -6.20 -0.10 -21.02
CA ARG A 63 -5.95 -1.54 -20.87
C ARG A 63 -6.57 -2.35 -22.02
N SER A 64 -7.76 -1.97 -22.50
CA SER A 64 -8.40 -2.63 -23.65
C SER A 64 -7.70 -2.35 -24.99
N GLU A 65 -7.05 -1.19 -25.14
CA GLU A 65 -6.25 -0.85 -26.33
C GLU A 65 -4.83 -1.49 -26.27
N THR A 66 -4.30 -1.71 -25.06
CA THR A 66 -2.96 -2.28 -24.84
C THR A 66 -2.96 -3.83 -24.77
N GLU A 67 -4.12 -4.47 -24.76
CA GLU A 67 -4.26 -5.94 -24.86
C GLU A 67 -3.70 -6.52 -26.18
N ALA A 68 -3.46 -5.69 -27.20
CA ALA A 68 -2.77 -6.09 -28.44
C ALA A 68 -1.24 -6.23 -28.29
N GLN A 69 -0.64 -5.89 -27.14
CA GLN A 69 0.81 -6.01 -26.89
C GLN A 69 1.17 -6.84 -25.65
N PHE A 70 0.33 -7.78 -25.21
CA PHE A 70 0.81 -8.85 -24.34
C PHE A 70 1.63 -9.86 -25.16
N LYS A 71 2.92 -9.56 -25.36
CA LYS A 71 3.90 -10.57 -25.76
C LYS A 71 3.95 -11.65 -24.66
N ARG A 72 3.28 -12.78 -24.91
CA ARG A 72 3.58 -14.03 -24.22
C ARG A 72 5.02 -14.44 -24.57
N ILE A 73 5.83 -14.59 -23.52
CA ILE A 73 6.93 -15.55 -23.26
C ILE A 73 7.86 -15.90 -24.44
N PRO A 74 9.18 -15.80 -24.22
CA PRO A 74 10.01 -17.03 -24.28
C PRO A 74 10.66 -17.38 -22.94
N ASP A 75 10.73 -18.71 -22.70
CA ASP A 75 11.53 -19.48 -21.74
C ASP A 75 12.74 -18.72 -21.13
N VAL A 76 12.99 -18.64 -19.82
CA VAL A 76 13.07 -19.75 -18.84
C VAL A 76 12.85 -19.14 -17.44
N PHE A 77 11.68 -19.34 -16.85
CA PHE A 77 11.51 -19.16 -15.41
C PHE A 77 12.17 -20.37 -14.71
N LYS A 78 13.29 -20.15 -14.01
CA LYS A 78 13.85 -21.20 -13.15
C LYS A 78 13.37 -20.95 -11.73
N GLN A 79 12.38 -21.74 -11.32
CA GLN A 79 12.00 -21.84 -9.94
C GLN A 79 13.09 -22.60 -9.17
N SER A 80 13.62 -22.01 -8.10
CA SER A 80 14.66 -22.65 -7.28
C SER A 80 14.07 -23.44 -6.10
N ASP A 81 12.88 -23.08 -5.61
CA ASP A 81 12.28 -23.68 -4.41
C ASP A 81 11.07 -24.57 -4.67
N GLU A 82 11.11 -25.80 -4.14
CA GLU A 82 9.97 -26.74 -4.11
C GLU A 82 8.84 -26.26 -3.19
N ASP A 83 9.17 -25.49 -2.15
CA ASP A 83 8.25 -25.04 -1.11
C ASP A 83 7.28 -23.95 -1.57
N PHE A 84 7.59 -23.26 -2.66
CA PHE A 84 6.73 -22.22 -3.22
C PHE A 84 6.30 -22.60 -4.63
N SER A 85 5.40 -21.84 -5.23
CA SER A 85 5.08 -21.96 -6.65
C SER A 85 4.69 -20.62 -7.20
N ILE A 86 5.43 -20.18 -8.20
CA ILE A 86 5.28 -18.87 -8.79
C ILE A 86 4.55 -19.04 -10.12
N VAL A 87 3.41 -18.38 -10.25
CA VAL A 87 2.48 -18.57 -11.37
C VAL A 87 1.98 -17.23 -11.89
N ASN A 88 1.63 -17.21 -13.18
CA ASN A 88 1.08 -16.04 -13.87
C ASN A 88 1.98 -14.80 -13.74
N VAL A 89 3.29 -14.98 -13.91
CA VAL A 89 4.23 -13.86 -13.88
C VAL A 89 4.16 -13.10 -15.19
N THR A 90 3.95 -11.79 -15.08
CA THR A 90 4.01 -10.81 -16.15
C THR A 90 4.99 -9.74 -15.77
N TYR A 91 5.59 -9.08 -16.75
CA TYR A 91 6.46 -7.94 -16.49
C TYR A 91 6.31 -6.88 -17.58
N GLU A 92 6.52 -5.63 -17.18
CA GLU A 92 6.43 -4.46 -18.06
C GLU A 92 7.53 -3.45 -17.73
N THR A 93 8.04 -2.76 -18.75
CA THR A 93 8.96 -1.66 -18.56
C THR A 93 8.19 -0.42 -18.12
N HIS A 94 8.62 0.20 -17.03
CA HIS A 94 8.12 1.48 -16.55
C HIS A 94 9.30 2.45 -16.40
N TYR A 95 9.37 3.46 -17.27
CA TYR A 95 10.54 4.34 -17.41
C TYR A 95 11.85 3.58 -17.71
N ASN A 96 12.73 3.45 -16.71
CA ASN A 96 13.99 2.71 -16.78
C ASN A 96 14.00 1.46 -15.89
N ASP A 97 12.83 1.09 -15.36
CA ASP A 97 12.67 -0.04 -14.46
C ASP A 97 11.81 -1.12 -15.11
N THR A 98 11.88 -2.34 -14.60
CA THR A 98 10.97 -3.43 -14.95
C THR A 98 10.14 -3.80 -13.74
N ILE A 99 8.81 -3.77 -13.88
CA ILE A 99 7.87 -4.16 -12.83
C ILE A 99 7.39 -5.57 -13.11
N PHE A 100 7.64 -6.49 -12.19
CA PHE A 100 7.13 -7.86 -12.21
C PHE A 100 5.88 -7.97 -11.35
N LYS A 101 4.86 -8.61 -11.89
CA LYS A 101 3.60 -8.92 -11.20
C LYS A 101 3.30 -10.40 -11.36
N GLY A 102 2.77 -11.03 -10.32
CA GLY A 102 2.40 -12.44 -10.40
C GLY A 102 1.81 -12.95 -9.10
N ASN A 103 1.78 -14.27 -8.96
CA ASN A 103 1.28 -14.93 -7.76
C ASN A 103 2.28 -15.94 -7.23
N ILE A 104 2.42 -16.00 -5.91
CA ILE A 104 3.18 -17.04 -5.19
C ILE A 104 2.19 -17.87 -4.38
N ILE A 105 2.30 -19.19 -4.49
CA ILE A 105 1.55 -20.17 -3.73
C ILE A 105 2.51 -20.81 -2.73
N ASN A 106 2.14 -20.80 -1.45
CA ASN A 106 2.89 -21.53 -0.41
C ASN A 106 2.52 -23.02 -0.46
N LYS A 107 3.44 -23.86 -0.94
CA LYS A 107 3.29 -25.33 -0.97
C LYS A 107 4.00 -26.04 0.18
N SER A 108 4.77 -25.30 0.98
CA SER A 108 5.45 -25.83 2.16
C SER A 108 4.45 -26.33 3.21
N ASN A 109 4.94 -26.99 4.25
CA ASN A 109 4.13 -27.38 5.39
C ASN A 109 4.03 -26.31 6.50
N LYS A 110 4.50 -25.07 6.25
CA LYS A 110 4.58 -23.99 7.24
C LYS A 110 3.73 -22.79 6.84
N ASP A 111 3.25 -22.07 7.84
CA ASP A 111 2.69 -20.73 7.67
C ASP A 111 3.82 -19.70 7.84
N TYR A 112 3.83 -18.66 7.01
CA TYR A 112 4.80 -17.56 7.11
C TYR A 112 4.05 -16.27 7.39
N LYS A 113 4.32 -15.64 8.53
CA LYS A 113 3.93 -14.24 8.78
C LYS A 113 4.68 -13.31 7.83
N TYR A 114 5.91 -13.67 7.50
CA TYR A 114 6.77 -12.92 6.60
C TYR A 114 7.62 -13.88 5.75
N ALA A 115 7.51 -13.78 4.43
CA ALA A 115 8.34 -14.53 3.48
C ALA A 115 9.09 -13.56 2.55
N LEU A 116 10.42 -13.59 2.61
CA LEU A 116 11.32 -12.80 1.78
C LEU A 116 11.72 -13.58 0.54
N PHE A 117 11.57 -12.93 -0.61
CA PHE A 117 11.96 -13.44 -1.91
C PHE A 117 12.97 -12.51 -2.55
N LYS A 118 13.79 -13.05 -3.44
CA LYS A 118 14.71 -12.29 -4.28
C LYS A 118 14.34 -12.51 -5.73
N ILE A 119 14.14 -11.41 -6.46
CA ILE A 119 14.04 -11.42 -7.92
C ILE A 119 15.38 -10.99 -8.52
N SER A 120 15.86 -11.73 -9.52
CA SER A 120 17.09 -11.39 -10.25
C SER A 120 16.85 -11.48 -11.75
N VAL A 121 17.42 -10.56 -12.51
CA VAL A 121 17.40 -10.56 -13.98
C VAL A 121 18.81 -10.77 -14.54
N TYR A 122 18.90 -11.48 -15.66
CA TYR A 122 20.16 -11.96 -16.22
C TYR A 122 20.29 -11.60 -17.70
N ASP A 123 21.53 -11.31 -18.12
CA ASP A 123 21.88 -11.11 -19.52
C ASP A 123 21.95 -12.44 -20.30
N LYS A 124 22.20 -12.34 -21.61
CA LYS A 124 22.42 -13.49 -22.53
C LYS A 124 23.51 -14.47 -22.07
N LYS A 125 24.49 -13.98 -21.31
CA LYS A 125 25.65 -14.76 -20.85
C LYS A 125 25.40 -15.36 -19.46
N GLY A 126 24.25 -15.09 -18.85
CA GLY A 126 23.88 -15.52 -17.51
C GLY A 126 24.47 -14.67 -16.39
N ALA A 127 25.01 -13.48 -16.68
CA ALA A 127 25.44 -12.54 -15.66
C ALA A 127 24.21 -11.82 -15.08
N VAL A 128 24.19 -11.60 -13.76
CA VAL A 128 23.13 -10.83 -13.10
C VAL A 128 23.26 -9.36 -13.50
N LEU A 129 22.22 -8.82 -14.12
CA LEU A 129 22.13 -7.39 -14.45
C LEU A 129 21.67 -6.57 -13.25
N ALA A 130 20.63 -7.07 -12.56
CA ALA A 130 20.07 -6.44 -11.38
C ALA A 130 19.29 -7.46 -10.54
N SER A 131 19.09 -7.13 -9.27
CA SER A 131 18.25 -7.91 -8.37
C SER A 131 17.58 -7.03 -7.34
N ASN A 132 16.44 -7.46 -6.83
CA ASN A 132 15.73 -6.80 -5.74
C ASN A 132 15.12 -7.85 -4.80
N ASP A 133 15.05 -7.51 -3.52
CA ASP A 133 14.38 -8.32 -2.51
C ASP A 133 12.97 -7.75 -2.27
N PHE A 134 11.97 -8.62 -2.15
CA PHE A 134 10.59 -8.24 -1.84
C PHE A 134 9.98 -9.24 -0.88
N TYR A 135 8.98 -8.82 -0.11
CA TYR A 135 8.36 -9.67 0.89
C TYR A 135 6.86 -9.82 0.67
N ILE A 136 6.33 -10.96 1.12
CA ILE A 136 4.90 -11.23 1.20
C ILE A 136 4.56 -11.53 2.65
N LEU A 137 3.51 -10.86 3.14
CA LEU A 137 3.00 -11.06 4.50
C LEU A 137 1.92 -12.14 4.54
N ASN A 138 1.83 -12.84 5.66
CA ASN A 138 0.74 -13.76 5.99
C ASN A 138 0.47 -14.78 4.86
N MET A 139 1.52 -15.49 4.47
CA MET A 139 1.45 -16.65 3.56
C MET A 139 1.19 -17.92 4.37
N ASP A 140 -0.07 -18.15 4.72
CA ASP A 140 -0.48 -19.42 5.33
C ASP A 140 -0.30 -20.56 4.31
N ARG A 141 -0.12 -21.77 4.82
CA ARG A 141 0.05 -22.98 4.00
C ARG A 141 -1.10 -23.13 3.00
N GLY A 142 -0.73 -23.40 1.74
CA GLY A 142 -1.68 -23.59 0.65
C GLY A 142 -2.28 -22.31 0.09
N THR A 143 -1.99 -21.14 0.68
CA THR A 143 -2.54 -19.87 0.20
C THR A 143 -1.80 -19.35 -1.03
N ARG A 144 -2.54 -18.58 -1.83
CA ARG A 144 -2.01 -17.81 -2.96
C ARG A 144 -1.96 -16.34 -2.56
N ARG A 145 -0.84 -15.68 -2.80
CA ARG A 145 -0.67 -14.23 -2.64
C ARG A 145 -0.14 -13.61 -3.93
N SER A 146 -0.65 -12.44 -4.28
CA SER A 146 -0.08 -11.63 -5.36
C SER A 146 1.21 -10.96 -4.89
N PHE A 147 2.14 -10.74 -5.82
CA PHE A 147 3.32 -9.93 -5.58
C PHE A 147 3.50 -8.90 -6.70
N GLU A 148 4.16 -7.81 -6.32
CA GLU A 148 4.73 -6.83 -7.24
C GLU A 148 6.18 -6.58 -6.81
N ALA A 149 7.11 -6.67 -7.76
CA ALA A 149 8.53 -6.47 -7.50
C ALA A 149 9.16 -5.64 -8.63
N THR A 150 9.87 -4.58 -8.26
CA THR A 150 10.53 -3.70 -9.22
C THR A 150 12.01 -4.03 -9.32
N ILE A 151 12.51 -4.18 -10.54
CA ILE A 151 13.93 -4.17 -10.86
C ILE A 151 14.28 -2.77 -11.35
N HIS A 152 15.17 -2.10 -10.65
CA HIS A 152 15.58 -0.73 -11.01
C HIS A 152 16.70 -0.72 -12.05
N GLY A 153 16.61 0.20 -13.01
CA GLY A 153 17.67 0.47 -13.98
C GLY A 153 17.88 -0.61 -15.05
N VAL A 154 16.89 -1.49 -15.24
CA VAL A 154 16.90 -2.51 -16.30
C VAL A 154 15.50 -2.58 -16.92
N LYS A 155 15.42 -2.45 -18.23
CA LYS A 155 14.20 -2.57 -19.04
C LYS A 155 13.98 -4.01 -19.50
N ALA A 156 12.73 -4.33 -19.86
CA ALA A 156 12.30 -5.66 -20.29
C ALA A 156 13.05 -6.21 -21.51
N ASP A 157 13.63 -5.36 -22.36
CA ASP A 157 14.41 -5.72 -23.55
C ASP A 157 15.91 -5.89 -23.27
N GLU A 158 16.38 -5.58 -22.06
CA GLU A 158 17.80 -5.64 -21.67
C GLU A 158 18.18 -6.97 -21.01
N PHE A 159 17.20 -7.77 -20.55
CA PHE A 159 17.44 -9.08 -19.96
C PHE A 159 16.76 -10.21 -20.74
N GLU A 160 17.31 -11.41 -20.64
CA GLU A 160 16.79 -12.61 -21.32
C GLU A 160 16.10 -13.56 -20.36
N LYS A 161 16.47 -13.49 -19.07
CA LYS A 161 16.01 -14.42 -18.06
C LYS A 161 15.80 -13.72 -16.73
N TYR A 162 14.85 -14.24 -15.95
CA TYR A 162 14.69 -13.88 -14.55
C TYR A 162 14.54 -15.12 -13.66
N THR A 163 14.85 -14.95 -12.38
CA THR A 163 14.59 -15.92 -11.32
C THR A 163 13.89 -15.24 -10.16
N ILE A 164 13.06 -15.99 -9.45
CA ILE A 164 12.47 -15.58 -8.18
C ILE A 164 12.70 -16.73 -7.20
N GLU A 165 13.37 -16.43 -6.10
CA GLU A 165 13.85 -17.43 -5.12
C GLU A 165 13.38 -17.05 -3.72
N PHE A 166 13.03 -18.03 -2.90
CA PHE A 166 12.77 -17.77 -1.48
C PHE A 166 14.10 -17.64 -0.75
N ASN A 167 14.22 -16.63 0.09
CA ASN A 167 15.45 -16.34 0.83
C ASN A 167 15.30 -16.77 2.29
N LYS A 168 14.30 -16.23 2.99
CA LYS A 168 14.02 -16.55 4.39
C LYS A 168 12.59 -16.17 4.76
N GLY A 169 12.07 -16.79 5.82
CA GLY A 169 10.75 -16.44 6.34
C GLY A 169 10.53 -16.93 7.76
N SER A 170 9.53 -16.34 8.43
CA SER A 170 9.09 -16.66 9.79
C SER A 170 7.58 -16.68 9.90
#